data_AF-A0A8S3JSH1-F1
#
_entry.id   AF-A0A8S3JSH1-F1
#
_cell.length_a   1.000
_cell.length_b   1.000
_cell.length_c   1.000
_cell.angle_alpha   90.00
_cell.angle_beta   90.00
_cell.angle_gamma   90.00
#
_symmetry.space_group_name_H-M   'P 1'
#
loop_
_entity.id
_entity.type
_entity.pdbx_description
1 polymer ?
#
loop_
_entity_poly.entity_id
_entity_poly.type
_entity_poly.pdbx_seq_one_letter_code
_entity_poly.pdbx_strand_id
1 'polypeptide(L)' 'EVLQLVKDVSSEYLGSHNFHNFTSGKKFTDPSARRHIFSINVAEPFMKENVQFTIITIKGQSFMLHQIRKMTSKYY' A
#
# COMPACT_ATOMS: atom_id res chain seq x y z
N GLU A 1 3.62 14.65 12.42
CA GLU A 1 4.69 14.47 11.43
C GLU A 1 4.66 13.06 10.80
N VAL A 2 4.88 11.99 11.56
CA VAL A 2 4.91 10.61 11.02
C VAL A 2 3.61 10.19 10.31
N LEU A 3 2.44 10.46 10.89
CA LEU A 3 1.16 10.12 10.25
C LEU A 3 0.98 10.80 8.90
N GLN A 4 1.41 12.07 8.79
CA GLN A 4 1.31 12.82 7.54
C GLN A 4 2.25 12.23 6.49
N LEU A 5 3.49 11.89 6.87
CA LEU A 5 4.42 11.19 5.99
C LEU A 5 3.84 9.87 5.48
N VAL A 6 3.20 9.07 6.34
CA VAL A 6 2.56 7.81 5.93
C VAL A 6 1.41 8.07 4.94
N LYS A 7 0.59 9.11 5.18
CA LYS A 7 -0.48 9.52 4.26
C LYS A 7 0.08 9.93 2.89
N ASP A 8 1.09 10.78 2.88
CA ASP A 8 1.70 11.33 1.66
C ASP A 8 2.34 10.22 0.83
N VAL A 9 3.19 9.40 1.44
CA VAL A 9 3.86 8.28 0.80
C VAL A 9 2.88 7.23 0.28
N SER A 10 1.84 6.93 1.05
CA SER A 10 0.82 5.98 0.62
C SER A 10 0.04 6.50 -0.59
N SER A 11 -0.17 7.82 -0.69
CA SER A 11 -0.91 8.43 -1.81
C SER A 11 -0.21 8.26 -3.17
N GLU A 12 1.11 8.06 -3.18
CA GLU A 12 1.88 7.81 -4.41
C GLU A 12 1.45 6.54 -5.15
N TYR A 13 0.82 5.60 -4.45
CA TYR A 13 0.33 4.36 -5.05
C TYR A 13 -0.99 4.51 -5.82
N LEU A 14 -1.69 5.65 -5.70
CA LEU A 14 -2.96 5.90 -6.37
C LEU A 14 -2.81 5.87 -7.90
N GLY A 15 -3.81 5.32 -8.59
CA GLY A 15 -3.81 5.19 -10.04
C GLY A 15 -3.13 3.92 -10.55
N SER A 16 -2.73 3.95 -11.82
CA SER A 16 -2.24 2.78 -12.56
C SER A 16 -0.71 2.71 -12.62
N HIS A 17 -0.10 1.81 -11.86
CA HIS A 17 1.35 1.65 -11.80
C HIS A 17 1.80 0.22 -12.13
N ASN A 18 3.10 0.06 -12.40
CA ASN A 18 3.74 -1.24 -12.49
C ASN A 18 4.20 -1.70 -11.10
N PHE A 19 3.52 -2.70 -10.53
CA PHE A 19 3.77 -3.20 -9.18
C PHE A 19 4.67 -4.44 -9.15
N HIS A 20 5.52 -4.67 -10.16
CA HIS A 20 6.36 -5.89 -10.21
C HIS A 20 7.24 -6.09 -8.97
N ASN A 21 7.78 -5.01 -8.38
CA ASN A 21 8.59 -5.04 -7.14
C ASN A 21 7.76 -5.33 -5.87
N PHE A 22 6.44 -5.21 -5.97
CA PHE A 22 5.51 -5.49 -4.86
C PHE A 22 4.98 -6.93 -4.90
N THR A 23 5.54 -7.80 -5.71
CA THR A 23 5.23 -9.24 -5.65
C THR A 23 6.50 -10.06 -5.85
N SER A 24 6.37 -11.37 -5.95
CA SER A 24 7.46 -12.29 -6.27
C SER A 24 7.19 -12.92 -7.64
N GLY A 25 8.25 -13.20 -8.40
CA GLY A 25 8.13 -13.90 -9.70
C GLY A 25 7.58 -13.04 -10.86
N LYS A 26 7.53 -11.71 -10.73
CA LYS A 26 7.16 -10.79 -11.81
C LYS A 26 8.36 -9.95 -12.25
N LYS A 27 8.66 -9.99 -13.55
CA LYS A 27 9.65 -9.10 -14.18
C LYS A 27 9.05 -7.71 -14.37
N PHE A 28 9.89 -6.68 -14.44
CA PHE A 28 9.45 -5.32 -14.76
C PHE A 28 8.67 -5.25 -16.08
N THR A 29 9.08 -6.03 -17.08
CA THR A 29 8.43 -6.05 -18.40
C THR A 29 7.15 -6.88 -18.47
N ASP A 30 6.76 -7.59 -17.41
CA ASP A 30 5.54 -8.39 -17.41
C ASP A 30 4.30 -7.46 -17.31
N PRO A 31 3.45 -7.35 -18.35
CA PRO A 31 2.30 -6.45 -18.34
C PRO A 31 1.27 -6.80 -17.27
N SER A 32 1.23 -8.07 -16.85
CA SER A 32 0.34 -8.53 -15.77
C SER A 32 0.79 -8.06 -14.38
N ALA A 33 1.87 -7.29 -14.26
CA ALA A 33 2.26 -6.59 -13.03
C ALA A 33 1.60 -5.21 -12.87
N ARG A 34 0.91 -4.69 -13.91
CA ARG A 34 0.23 -3.40 -13.85
C ARG A 34 -1.05 -3.50 -13.00
N ARG A 35 -1.19 -2.66 -11.99
CA ARG A 35 -2.37 -2.63 -11.10
C ARG A 35 -2.87 -1.22 -10.93
N HIS A 36 -4.15 -1.12 -10.57
CA HIS A 36 -4.82 0.15 -10.35
C HIS A 36 -5.34 0.23 -8.91
N ILE A 37 -4.91 1.25 -8.19
CA ILE A 37 -5.37 1.56 -6.83
C ILE A 37 -6.35 2.73 -6.91
N PHE A 38 -7.58 2.50 -6.45
CA PHE A 38 -8.66 3.48 -6.46
C PHE A 38 -8.53 4.49 -5.32
N SER A 39 -8.25 3.99 -4.11
CA SER A 39 -8.13 4.86 -2.94
C SER A 39 -7.30 4.21 -1.83
N ILE A 40 -6.68 5.06 -1.02
CA ILE A 40 -5.99 4.69 0.21
C ILE A 40 -6.44 5.64 1.30
N ASN A 41 -6.86 5.09 2.45
CA ASN A 41 -7.23 5.84 3.63
C ASN A 41 -6.40 5.38 4.82
N VAL A 42 -5.72 6.32 5.48
CA VAL A 42 -4.97 6.09 6.73
C VAL A 42 -5.75 6.77 7.84
N ALA A 43 -6.39 5.98 8.70
CA ALA A 43 -7.21 6.48 9.79
C ALA A 43 -6.36 7.14 10.89
N GLU A 44 -6.99 8.00 11.68
CA GLU A 44 -6.35 8.56 12.87
C GLU A 44 -5.95 7.43 13.84
N PRO A 45 -4.78 7.54 14.51
CA PRO A 45 -4.34 6.54 15.46
C PRO A 45 -5.29 6.42 16.66
N PHE A 46 -5.42 5.20 17.20
CA PHE A 46 -6.22 4.92 18.40
C PHE A 46 -5.46 3.99 19.34
N MET A 47 -5.81 4.01 20.62
CA MET A 47 -5.21 3.15 21.65
C MET A 47 -6.04 1.88 21.85
N LYS A 48 -5.36 0.74 21.95
CA LYS A 48 -5.95 -0.54 22.39
C LYS A 48 -4.91 -1.30 23.21
N GLU A 49 -5.29 -1.74 24.42
CA GLU A 49 -4.41 -2.53 25.30
C GLU A 49 -3.02 -1.87 25.54
N ASN A 50 -3.01 -0.54 25.75
CA ASN A 50 -1.79 0.28 25.90
C ASN A 50 -0.84 0.30 24.67
N VAL A 51 -1.31 -0.15 23.51
CA VAL A 51 -0.59 -0.06 22.24
C VAL A 51 -1.34 0.88 21.29
N GLN A 52 -0.60 1.72 20.57
CA GLN A 52 -1.16 2.62 19.56
C GLN A 52 -1.26 1.90 18.20
N PHE A 53 -2.43 1.97 17.58
CA PHE A 53 -2.71 1.38 16.28
C PHE A 53 -3.22 2.43 15.30
N THR A 54 -3.04 2.20 14.00
CA THR A 54 -3.76 2.89 12.93
C THR A 54 -4.26 1.87 11.92
N ILE A 55 -5.34 2.20 11.20
CA ILE A 55 -5.92 1.36 10.17
C ILE A 55 -5.61 1.97 8.81
N ILE A 56 -4.96 1.20 7.95
CA ILE A 56 -4.74 1.53 6.56
C ILE A 56 -5.71 0.70 5.71
N THR A 57 -6.58 1.38 4.96
CA THR A 57 -7.54 0.77 4.04
C THR A 57 -7.12 1.07 2.61
N ILE A 58 -6.92 0.03 1.79
CA ILE A 58 -6.50 0.15 0.40
C ILE A 58 -7.58 -0.49 -0.48
N LYS A 59 -8.12 0.27 -1.44
CA LYS A 59 -9.06 -0.21 -2.45
C LYS A 59 -8.38 -0.21 -3.81
N GLY A 60 -8.42 -1.33 -4.50
CA GLY A 60 -7.84 -1.49 -5.84
C GLY A 60 -8.65 -2.46 -6.67
N GLN A 61 -8.42 -2.43 -7.98
CA GLN A 61 -9.16 -3.28 -8.93
C GLN A 61 -8.83 -4.76 -8.76
N SER A 62 -7.57 -5.07 -8.49
CA SER A 62 -7.06 -6.41 -8.20
C SER A 62 -5.74 -6.29 -7.44
N PHE A 63 -5.31 -7.38 -6.79
CA PHE A 63 -4.04 -7.43 -6.06
C PHE A 63 -3.27 -8.69 -6.45
N MET A 64 -1.96 -8.55 -6.59
CA MET A 64 -1.04 -9.69 -6.72
C MET A 64 -0.74 -10.31 -5.35
N LEU A 65 -0.20 -11.53 -5.38
CA LEU A 65 0.29 -12.20 -4.18
C LEU A 65 1.31 -11.30 -3.45
N HIS A 66 1.08 -11.11 -2.14
CA HIS A 66 1.87 -10.27 -1.24
C HIS A 66 1.89 -8.76 -1.55
N GLN A 67 1.13 -8.27 -2.53
CA GLN A 67 1.18 -6.85 -2.94
C GLN A 67 0.92 -5.89 -1.80
N ILE A 68 -0.21 -6.05 -1.10
CA ILE A 68 -0.60 -5.16 0.01
C ILE A 68 0.47 -5.17 1.11
N ARG A 69 0.95 -6.37 1.49
CA ARG A 69 1.97 -6.53 2.53
C ARG A 69 3.26 -5.80 2.19
N LYS A 70 3.75 -5.94 0.95
CA LYS A 70 4.96 -5.24 0.48
C LYS A 70 4.74 -3.74 0.34
N MET A 71 3.55 -3.29 -0.09
CA MET A 71 3.23 -1.86 -0.16
C MET A 71 3.28 -1.22 1.22
N THR A 72 2.73 -1.89 2.24
CA THR A 72 2.74 -1.40 3.62
C THR A 72 4.12 -1.52 4.27
N SER A 73 4.92 -2.55 3.95
CA SER A 73 6.21 -2.77 4.63
C SER A 73 7.38 -2.00 4.03
N LYS A 74 7.28 -1.51 2.79
CA LYS A 74 8.42 -0.85 2.12
C LYS A 74 8.92 0.41 2.86
N TYR A 75 8.05 1.02 3.66
CA TYR A 75 8.36 2.27 4.37
C TYR A 75 8.49 2.09 5.89
N TYR A 76 8.53 0.85 6.38
CA TYR A 76 8.82 0.51 7.78
C TYR A 76 10.12 -0.29 7.87
#